data_AF-A0A5N7D6K1-F1
#
_entry.id   AF-A0A5N7D6K1-F1
#
_cell.length_a   1.000
_cell.length_b   1.000
_cell.length_c   1.000
_cell.angle_alpha   90.00
_cell.angle_beta   90.00
_cell.angle_gamma   90.00
#
_symmetry.space_group_name_H-M   'P 1'
#
loop_
_entity.id
_entity.type
_entity.pdbx_description
1 polymer ?
#
loop_
_entity_poly.entity_id
_entity_poly.type
_entity_poly.pdbx_seq_one_letter_code
_entity_poly.pdbx_strand_id
1 'polypeptide(L)'
;MATLSTPIKPLKRATASPFDAERKDTLRDAGLSVETHTNTVAIYLDIDPWTDPLDPADVILASRRELERKMTMGEEGYANASGIIQDNRIRVYWGFPSEAQTAEEVFKEAWIYNMAFEDVAEKGKKKFTFPAVLDECCLVDVFAPGRSGTETNVSVTDAGYSSWEAFLANIKPAFPSKDKPGTYCGF
;
A
#
# COMPACT_ATOMS: atom_id res chain seq x y z
N MET A 1 6.73 22.22 11.22
CA MET A 1 6.50 21.73 9.86
C MET A 1 7.37 20.50 9.70
N ALA A 2 6.75 19.35 9.49
CA ALA A 2 7.42 18.07 9.39
C ALA A 2 7.73 17.82 7.91
N THR A 3 8.98 17.96 7.51
CA THR A 3 9.44 17.70 6.15
C THR A 3 9.23 16.22 5.76
N LEU A 4 9.24 15.89 4.45
CA LEU A 4 9.27 14.48 3.95
C LEU A 4 10.35 13.60 4.62
N SER A 5 11.36 14.23 5.21
CA SER A 5 12.46 13.62 5.97
C SER A 5 12.16 13.42 7.47
N THR A 6 10.92 13.67 7.92
CA THR A 6 10.58 13.59 9.35
C THR A 6 10.43 12.13 9.76
N PRO A 7 11.18 11.67 10.78
CA PRO A 7 11.14 10.28 11.22
C PRO A 7 9.73 9.85 11.62
N ILE A 8 9.31 8.70 11.10
CA ILE A 8 8.05 8.05 11.46
C ILE A 8 8.15 7.56 12.91
N LYS A 9 7.15 7.88 13.75
CA LYS A 9 6.99 7.22 15.04
C LYS A 9 6.24 5.90 14.81
N PRO A 10 6.91 4.75 14.87
CA PRO A 10 6.27 3.51 14.48
C PRO A 10 5.42 2.94 15.63
N LEU A 11 4.32 2.26 15.30
CA LEU A 11 3.60 1.40 16.23
C LEU A 11 4.25 0.00 16.22
N LYS A 12 4.80 -0.44 17.35
CA LYS A 12 5.46 -1.75 17.49
C LYS A 12 4.46 -2.89 17.24
N ARG A 13 4.82 -3.81 16.33
CA ARG A 13 4.12 -5.09 16.15
C ARG A 13 4.52 -6.07 17.27
N ALA A 14 3.60 -6.94 17.68
CA ALA A 14 3.84 -7.94 18.73
C ALA A 14 4.50 -9.24 18.22
N THR A 15 4.37 -9.55 16.93
CA THR A 15 4.84 -10.81 16.32
C THR A 15 5.29 -10.60 14.86
N ALA A 16 6.42 -11.22 14.50
CA ALA A 16 6.90 -11.29 13.12
C ALA A 16 6.26 -12.49 12.39
N SER A 17 5.86 -12.30 11.14
CA SER A 17 5.33 -13.34 10.25
C SER A 17 6.46 -14.05 9.47
N PRO A 18 6.33 -15.34 9.08
CA PRO A 18 7.26 -15.99 8.15
C PRO A 18 7.47 -15.23 6.84
N PHE A 19 6.43 -14.51 6.39
CA PHE A 19 6.47 -13.63 5.21
C PHE A 19 7.41 -12.41 5.41
N ASP A 20 7.68 -12.00 6.65
CA ASP A 20 8.49 -10.81 6.91
C ASP A 20 9.95 -11.01 6.48
N ALA A 21 10.51 -12.24 6.55
CA ALA A 21 11.90 -12.50 6.16
C ALA A 21 12.08 -12.39 4.64
N GLU A 22 11.18 -13.05 3.90
CA GLU A 22 11.15 -13.06 2.43
C GLU A 22 10.93 -11.64 1.89
N ARG A 23 9.91 -10.92 2.40
CA ARG A 23 9.66 -9.50 2.10
C ARG A 23 10.86 -8.60 2.36
N LYS A 24 11.55 -8.75 3.50
CA LYS A 24 12.70 -7.90 3.88
C LYS A 24 13.84 -8.03 2.87
N ASP A 25 14.13 -9.25 2.42
CA ASP A 25 15.17 -9.47 1.42
C ASP A 25 14.77 -8.86 0.08
N THR A 26 13.51 -9.01 -0.35
CA THR A 26 13.03 -8.39 -1.60
C THR A 26 13.00 -6.86 -1.55
N LEU A 27 12.65 -6.24 -0.42
CA LEU A 27 12.67 -4.78 -0.26
C LEU A 27 14.11 -4.23 -0.26
N ARG A 28 15.06 -4.97 0.32
CA ARG A 28 16.48 -4.61 0.27
C ARG A 28 17.02 -4.69 -1.15
N ASP A 29 16.68 -5.73 -1.90
CA ASP A 29 17.02 -5.87 -3.32
C ASP A 29 16.39 -4.74 -4.15
N ALA A 30 15.24 -4.23 -3.69
CA ALA A 30 14.57 -3.03 -4.20
C ALA A 30 15.17 -1.70 -3.67
N GLY A 31 16.38 -1.71 -3.10
CA GLY A 31 17.11 -0.51 -2.68
C GLY A 31 16.49 0.26 -1.51
N LEU A 32 15.51 -0.32 -0.81
CA LEU A 32 14.89 0.26 0.37
C LEU A 32 15.67 -0.11 1.63
N SER A 33 15.69 0.80 2.61
CA SER A 33 16.32 0.54 3.92
C SER A 33 15.48 -0.45 4.74
N VAL A 34 16.15 -1.42 5.36
CA VAL A 34 15.51 -2.52 6.11
C VAL A 34 16.17 -2.62 7.51
N GLU A 35 15.39 -2.41 8.58
CA GLU A 35 15.80 -2.54 9.98
C GLU A 35 15.35 -3.87 10.63
N THR A 36 15.87 -4.17 11.82
CA THR A 36 15.50 -5.37 12.60
C THR A 36 14.10 -5.33 13.21
N HIS A 37 13.38 -4.20 13.15
CA HIS A 37 12.05 -4.04 13.75
C HIS A 37 10.98 -3.82 12.69
N THR A 38 10.05 -4.77 12.57
CA THR A 38 8.92 -4.68 11.64
C THR A 38 7.78 -3.90 12.29
N ASN A 39 7.66 -2.62 11.95
CA ASN A 39 6.59 -1.76 12.45
C ASN A 39 5.40 -1.78 11.49
N THR A 40 4.18 -1.61 12.01
CA THR A 40 3.01 -1.42 11.14
C THR A 40 2.84 0.07 10.87
N VAL A 41 2.79 0.43 9.59
CA VAL A 41 2.43 1.77 9.13
C VAL A 41 0.98 1.73 8.66
N ALA A 42 0.25 2.80 8.98
CA ALA A 42 -1.09 3.03 8.52
C ALA A 42 -1.09 4.27 7.63
N ILE A 43 -1.64 4.15 6.43
CA ILE A 43 -1.92 5.28 5.57
C ILE A 43 -3.40 5.40 5.24
N TYR A 44 -3.83 6.64 5.01
CA TYR A 44 -5.19 6.95 4.60
C TYR A 44 -5.12 7.67 3.25
N LEU A 45 -5.80 7.10 2.25
CA LEU A 45 -5.94 7.65 0.92
C LEU A 45 -7.38 8.15 0.76
N ASP A 46 -7.54 9.45 0.58
CA ASP A 46 -8.84 10.03 0.28
C ASP A 46 -9.01 9.93 -1.24
N ILE A 47 -9.86 9.03 -1.74
CA ILE A 47 -10.07 8.76 -3.17
C ILE A 47 -11.30 9.49 -3.72
N ASP A 48 -11.48 9.47 -5.04
CA ASP A 48 -12.55 10.20 -5.72
C ASP A 48 -13.95 9.80 -5.25
N PRO A 49 -14.89 10.76 -5.10
CA PRO A 49 -16.24 10.49 -4.59
C PRO A 49 -17.12 9.65 -5.55
N TRP A 50 -16.73 9.52 -6.81
CA TRP A 50 -17.41 8.69 -7.81
C TRP A 50 -16.87 7.25 -7.89
N THR A 51 -15.89 6.90 -7.05
CA THR A 51 -15.41 5.51 -6.96
C THR A 51 -16.50 4.64 -6.36
N ASP A 52 -16.77 3.47 -6.95
CA ASP A 52 -17.66 2.47 -6.37
C ASP A 52 -16.96 1.77 -5.19
N PRO A 53 -17.38 2.00 -3.93
CA PRO A 53 -16.72 1.40 -2.76
C PRO A 53 -16.93 -0.11 -2.65
N LEU A 54 -17.83 -0.69 -3.46
CA LEU A 54 -18.11 -2.12 -3.50
C LEU A 54 -17.35 -2.85 -4.61
N ASP A 55 -16.71 -2.12 -5.53
CA ASP A 55 -15.85 -2.70 -6.57
C ASP A 55 -14.38 -2.57 -6.16
N PRO A 56 -13.71 -3.67 -5.78
CA PRO A 56 -12.31 -3.63 -5.41
C PRO A 56 -11.39 -3.13 -6.52
N ALA A 57 -11.69 -3.42 -7.78
CA ALA A 57 -10.86 -2.94 -8.88
C ALA A 57 -10.88 -1.41 -8.98
N ASP A 58 -12.07 -0.82 -8.81
CA ASP A 58 -12.24 0.64 -8.85
C ASP A 58 -11.57 1.32 -7.66
N VAL A 59 -11.72 0.76 -6.45
CA VAL A 59 -11.06 1.27 -5.23
C VAL A 59 -9.54 1.19 -5.32
N ILE A 60 -8.98 0.08 -5.83
CA ILE A 60 -7.53 -0.09 -5.98
C ILE A 60 -6.99 0.86 -7.04
N LEU A 61 -7.68 1.03 -8.17
CA LEU A 61 -7.31 1.98 -9.22
C LEU A 61 -7.36 3.44 -8.72
N ALA A 62 -8.40 3.80 -7.98
CA ALA A 62 -8.52 5.14 -7.40
C ALA A 62 -7.44 5.39 -6.32
N SER A 63 -7.13 4.37 -5.52
CA SER A 63 -6.01 4.41 -4.55
C SER A 63 -4.67 4.64 -5.26
N ARG A 64 -4.45 4.01 -6.43
CA ARG A 64 -3.24 4.20 -7.24
C ARG A 64 -3.06 5.66 -7.67
N ARG A 65 -4.12 6.28 -8.17
CA ARG A 65 -4.10 7.71 -8.58
C ARG A 65 -3.78 8.64 -7.42
N GLU A 66 -4.35 8.35 -6.24
CA GLU A 66 -4.07 9.15 -5.05
C GLU A 66 -2.63 8.95 -4.53
N LEU A 67 -2.08 7.74 -4.61
CA LEU A 67 -0.66 7.48 -4.32
C LEU A 67 0.26 8.23 -5.29
N GLU A 68 -0.04 8.21 -6.59
CA GLU A 68 0.69 8.97 -7.60
C GLU A 68 0.65 10.47 -7.31
N ARG A 69 -0.53 11.01 -6.97
CA ARG A 69 -0.68 12.41 -6.56
C ARG A 69 0.16 12.74 -5.34
N LYS A 70 0.12 11.91 -4.29
CA LYS A 70 0.91 12.14 -3.05
C LYS A 70 2.41 12.12 -3.31
N MET A 71 2.91 11.19 -4.14
CA MET A 71 4.33 11.09 -4.48
C MET A 71 4.81 12.23 -5.38
N THR A 72 3.99 12.67 -6.34
CA THR A 72 4.35 13.76 -7.28
C THR A 72 4.20 15.15 -6.68
N MET A 73 3.17 15.38 -5.86
CA MET A 73 2.93 16.67 -5.19
C MET A 73 3.76 16.83 -3.91
N GLY A 74 4.38 15.75 -3.41
CA GLY A 74 5.23 15.76 -2.22
C GLY A 74 4.45 16.05 -0.93
N GLU A 75 3.21 15.55 -0.83
CA GLU A 75 2.39 15.77 0.36
C GLU A 75 2.97 15.05 1.59
N GLU A 76 3.08 15.78 2.70
CA GLU A 76 3.91 15.39 3.85
C GLU A 76 3.21 14.45 4.86
N GLY A 77 1.95 14.04 4.62
CA GLY A 77 1.13 13.29 5.57
C GLY A 77 0.81 11.86 5.12
N TYR A 78 1.31 10.85 5.86
CA TYR A 78 0.98 9.43 5.64
C TYR A 78 -0.19 8.97 6.53
N ALA A 79 -0.29 9.41 7.79
CA ALA A 79 -1.37 9.03 8.71
C ALA A 79 -2.17 10.24 9.22
N ASN A 80 -3.44 10.36 8.81
CA ASN A 80 -4.40 11.23 9.48
C ASN A 80 -5.80 10.62 9.48
N ALA A 81 -6.01 9.65 10.38
CA ALA A 81 -7.31 8.99 10.56
C ALA A 81 -8.44 9.99 10.84
N SER A 82 -8.12 11.07 11.57
CA SER A 82 -9.06 12.07 12.09
C SER A 82 -9.05 13.39 11.29
N GLY A 83 -8.35 13.43 10.15
CA GLY A 83 -8.31 14.61 9.29
C GLY A 83 -9.68 14.87 8.68
N ILE A 84 -10.05 16.15 8.53
CA ILE A 84 -11.26 16.54 7.80
C ILE A 84 -11.12 15.97 6.38
N ILE A 85 -11.98 15.01 6.03
CA ILE A 85 -12.12 14.53 4.66
C ILE A 85 -12.68 15.71 3.86
N GLN A 86 -11.87 16.28 2.98
CA GLN A 86 -12.32 17.34 2.09
C GLN A 86 -13.17 16.73 0.96
N ASP A 87 -14.14 17.50 0.48
CA ASP A 87 -14.81 17.28 -0.82
C ASP A 87 -15.56 15.94 -1.01
N ASN A 88 -16.20 15.41 0.05
CA ASN A 88 -16.98 14.15 0.00
C ASN A 88 -16.18 12.93 -0.49
N ARG A 89 -14.84 13.00 -0.44
CA ARG A 89 -13.94 11.91 -0.86
C ARG A 89 -14.15 10.67 0.00
N ILE A 90 -13.88 9.49 -0.57
CA ILE A 90 -13.98 8.23 0.15
C ILE A 90 -12.62 7.95 0.80
N ARG A 91 -12.57 7.58 2.08
CA ARG A 91 -11.30 7.34 2.79
C ARG A 91 -10.96 5.86 2.82
N VAL A 92 -9.87 5.47 2.15
CA VAL A 92 -9.35 4.10 2.14
C VAL A 92 -8.17 3.99 3.11
N TYR A 93 -8.28 3.06 4.04
CA TYR A 93 -7.22 2.64 4.94
C TYR A 93 -6.32 1.60 4.27
N TRP A 94 -5.02 1.77 4.44
CA TRP A 94 -4.00 0.79 4.11
C TRP A 94 -3.11 0.58 5.34
N GLY A 95 -3.00 -0.66 5.81
CA GLY A 95 -2.17 -1.04 6.94
C GLY A 95 -1.20 -2.13 6.53
N PHE A 96 0.10 -1.88 6.65
CA PHE A 96 1.11 -2.87 6.25
C PHE A 96 2.37 -2.75 7.11
N PRO A 97 3.15 -3.83 7.25
CA PRO A 97 4.47 -3.73 7.83
C PRO A 97 5.34 -2.87 6.93
N SER A 98 6.09 -1.93 7.50
CA SER A 98 7.00 -1.06 6.77
C SER A 98 8.19 -0.69 7.64
N GLU A 99 9.34 -0.52 6.97
CA GLU A 99 10.61 -0.14 7.59
C GLU A 99 11.15 1.19 7.02
N ALA A 100 10.36 1.78 6.12
CA ALA A 100 10.51 3.13 5.61
C ALA A 100 10.78 4.14 6.74
N GLN A 101 11.80 4.96 6.54
CA GLN A 101 12.18 6.04 7.44
C GLN A 101 11.54 7.37 7.01
N THR A 102 11.07 7.43 5.77
CA THR A 102 10.47 8.60 5.14
C THR A 102 9.06 8.32 4.65
N ALA A 103 8.24 9.38 4.53
CA ALA A 103 6.89 9.26 3.96
C ALA A 103 6.92 8.81 2.49
N GLU A 104 7.96 9.20 1.74
CA GLU A 104 8.15 8.78 0.35
C GLU A 104 8.34 7.27 0.24
N GLU A 105 9.19 6.67 1.07
CA GLU A 105 9.39 5.22 1.10
C GLU A 105 8.12 4.47 1.50
N VAL A 106 7.33 5.01 2.44
CA VAL A 106 6.00 4.44 2.78
C VAL A 106 5.07 4.43 1.58
N PHE A 107 5.01 5.52 0.80
CA PHE A 107 4.17 5.58 -0.39
C PHE A 107 4.66 4.66 -1.50
N LYS A 108 5.98 4.45 -1.63
CA LYS A 108 6.55 3.46 -2.55
C LYS A 108 6.21 2.02 -2.13
N GLU A 109 6.28 1.70 -0.84
CA GLU A 109 5.83 0.39 -0.34
C GLU A 109 4.32 0.19 -0.61
N ALA A 110 3.49 1.19 -0.29
CA ALA A 110 2.05 1.14 -0.59
C ALA A 110 1.75 0.98 -2.08
N TRP A 111 2.55 1.61 -2.95
CA TRP A 111 2.43 1.47 -4.40
C TRP A 111 2.65 0.03 -4.86
N ILE A 112 3.65 -0.65 -4.31
CA ILE A 112 3.91 -2.06 -4.63
C ILE A 112 2.73 -2.94 -4.20
N TYR A 113 2.22 -2.75 -2.98
CA TYR A 113 1.03 -3.47 -2.51
C TYR A 113 -0.19 -3.17 -3.39
N ASN A 114 -0.36 -1.92 -3.82
CA ASN A 114 -1.42 -1.54 -4.74
C ASN A 114 -1.34 -2.28 -6.08
N MET A 115 -0.15 -2.39 -6.67
CA MET A 115 0.06 -3.19 -7.90
C MET A 115 -0.26 -4.67 -7.69
N ALA A 116 0.03 -5.23 -6.51
CA ALA A 116 -0.29 -6.63 -6.21
C ALA A 116 -1.81 -6.84 -6.09
N PHE A 117 -2.52 -5.93 -5.39
CA PHE A 117 -3.98 -5.97 -5.33
C PHE A 117 -4.63 -5.77 -6.70
N GLU A 118 -4.07 -4.91 -7.56
CA GLU A 118 -4.53 -4.69 -8.94
C GLU A 118 -4.42 -6.00 -9.74
N ASP A 119 -3.27 -6.66 -9.69
CA ASP A 119 -3.06 -7.95 -10.36
C ASP A 119 -4.01 -9.04 -9.85
N VAL A 120 -4.25 -9.09 -8.55
CA VAL A 120 -5.24 -10.01 -7.95
C VAL A 120 -6.66 -9.66 -8.39
N ALA A 121 -7.02 -8.38 -8.48
CA ALA A 121 -8.35 -7.98 -8.93
C ALA A 121 -8.59 -8.31 -10.41
N GLU A 122 -7.56 -8.19 -11.26
CA GLU A 122 -7.65 -8.44 -12.70
C GLU A 122 -7.51 -9.92 -13.08
N LYS A 123 -6.51 -10.60 -12.53
CA LYS A 123 -6.10 -11.97 -12.92
C LYS A 123 -6.61 -13.02 -11.94
N GLY A 124 -6.98 -12.60 -10.72
CA GLY A 124 -7.45 -13.50 -9.69
C GLY A 124 -8.71 -14.25 -10.09
N LYS A 125 -8.72 -15.56 -9.82
CA LYS A 125 -9.90 -16.40 -10.10
C LYS A 125 -11.09 -16.05 -9.21
N LYS A 126 -10.86 -15.40 -8.08
CA LYS A 126 -11.88 -15.01 -7.10
C LYS A 126 -11.85 -13.50 -6.95
N LYS A 127 -13.02 -12.87 -7.07
CA LYS A 127 -13.19 -11.48 -6.63
C LYS A 127 -13.12 -11.43 -5.11
N PHE A 128 -12.39 -10.45 -4.59
CA PHE A 128 -12.33 -10.19 -3.15
C PHE A 128 -13.30 -9.06 -2.76
N THR A 129 -13.47 -8.85 -1.46
CA THR A 129 -14.26 -7.75 -0.91
C THR A 129 -13.48 -7.09 0.21
N PHE A 130 -13.76 -5.82 0.51
CA PHE A 130 -13.15 -5.15 1.66
C PHE A 130 -13.87 -5.53 2.97
N PRO A 131 -13.15 -5.68 4.10
CA PRO A 131 -11.69 -5.57 4.24
C PRO A 131 -10.94 -6.74 3.59
N ALA A 132 -9.81 -6.45 2.93
CA ALA A 132 -9.00 -7.43 2.21
C ALA A 132 -7.57 -7.46 2.76
N VAL A 133 -7.03 -8.66 2.96
CA VAL A 133 -5.67 -8.88 3.46
C VAL A 133 -4.85 -9.62 2.42
N LEU A 134 -3.81 -8.97 1.91
CA LEU A 134 -2.87 -9.55 0.95
C LEU A 134 -1.70 -10.23 1.67
N ASP A 135 -1.49 -11.51 1.38
CA ASP A 135 -0.39 -12.34 1.88
C ASP A 135 -0.16 -12.18 3.40
N GLU A 136 -1.26 -12.09 4.16
CA GLU A 136 -1.29 -11.91 5.62
C GLU A 136 -0.52 -10.66 6.14
N CYS A 137 -0.24 -9.70 5.26
CA CYS A 137 0.65 -8.59 5.55
C CYS A 137 0.02 -7.21 5.35
N CYS A 138 -0.71 -7.00 4.24
CA CYS A 138 -1.24 -5.70 3.86
C CYS A 138 -2.77 -5.73 3.89
N LEU A 139 -3.36 -4.97 4.81
CA LEU A 139 -4.79 -4.77 4.97
C LEU A 139 -5.24 -3.52 4.20
N VAL A 140 -6.31 -3.65 3.41
CA VAL A 140 -7.00 -2.54 2.74
C VAL A 140 -8.48 -2.52 3.13
N ASP A 141 -9.00 -1.35 3.48
CA ASP A 141 -10.41 -1.17 3.87
C ASP A 141 -10.94 0.22 3.51
N VAL A 142 -12.17 0.31 2.99
CA VAL A 142 -12.83 1.55 2.52
C VAL A 142 -13.54 2.29 3.65
N PHE A 143 -13.69 1.69 4.84
CA PHE A 143 -14.50 2.26 5.93
C PHE A 143 -13.83 2.25 7.32
N ALA A 144 -12.50 2.17 7.34
CA ALA A 144 -11.63 2.14 8.52
C ALA A 144 -11.63 0.82 9.34
N PRO A 145 -10.47 0.46 9.94
CA PRO A 145 -10.32 -0.78 10.71
C PRO A 145 -11.25 -0.82 11.92
N GLY A 146 -11.94 -1.95 12.11
CA GLY A 146 -12.80 -2.20 13.28
C GLY A 146 -14.29 -2.40 12.99
N ARG A 147 -14.72 -2.40 11.71
CA ARG A 147 -16.03 -2.94 11.35
C ARG A 147 -16.03 -4.47 11.49
N SER A 148 -17.11 -5.01 12.06
CA SER A 148 -17.36 -6.45 12.06
C SER A 148 -17.63 -6.92 10.63
N GLY A 149 -16.65 -7.57 10.01
CA GLY A 149 -16.73 -8.18 8.70
C GLY A 149 -15.74 -9.33 8.60
N THR A 150 -16.02 -10.30 7.75
CA THR A 150 -15.05 -11.36 7.45
C THR A 150 -14.01 -10.78 6.49
N GLU A 151 -12.75 -10.74 6.94
CA GLU A 151 -11.63 -10.34 6.09
C GLU A 151 -11.49 -11.29 4.89
N THR A 152 -11.29 -10.74 3.71
CA THR A 152 -11.01 -11.53 2.52
C THR A 152 -9.50 -11.69 2.37
N ASN A 153 -8.99 -12.88 2.62
CA ASN A 153 -7.59 -13.20 2.37
C ASN A 153 -7.36 -13.38 0.87
N VAL A 154 -6.37 -12.67 0.35
CA VAL A 154 -5.90 -12.77 -1.03
C VAL A 154 -4.38 -12.93 -1.05
N SER A 155 -3.86 -13.46 -2.15
CA SER A 155 -2.43 -13.67 -2.34
C SER A 155 -2.03 -13.34 -3.77
N VAL A 156 -0.79 -12.90 -3.99
CA VAL A 156 -0.23 -12.85 -5.36
C VAL A 156 -0.31 -14.20 -6.08
N THR A 157 -0.38 -15.30 -5.33
CA THR A 157 -0.59 -16.64 -5.91
C THR A 157 -1.97 -16.79 -6.55
N ASP A 158 -2.98 -16.04 -6.12
CA ASP A 158 -4.29 -15.99 -6.77
C ASP A 158 -4.20 -15.38 -8.18
N ALA A 159 -3.23 -14.49 -8.41
CA ALA A 159 -2.91 -13.89 -9.70
C ALA A 159 -1.94 -14.75 -10.56
N GLY A 160 -1.54 -15.93 -10.06
CA GLY A 160 -0.71 -16.89 -10.79
C GLY A 160 0.80 -16.79 -10.53
N TYR A 161 1.24 -15.97 -9.57
CA TYR A 161 2.64 -15.91 -9.14
C TYR A 161 2.98 -17.07 -8.19
N SER A 162 4.23 -17.52 -8.19
CA SER A 162 4.67 -18.58 -7.27
C SER A 162 5.06 -18.07 -5.88
N SER A 163 5.46 -16.80 -5.78
CA SER A 163 5.83 -16.12 -4.54
C SER A 163 5.82 -14.60 -4.74
N TRP A 164 6.08 -13.84 -3.68
CA TRP A 164 6.23 -12.39 -3.73
C TRP A 164 7.45 -11.95 -4.56
N GLU A 165 8.56 -12.70 -4.48
CA GLU A 165 9.76 -12.52 -5.30
C GLU A 165 9.42 -12.67 -6.77
N ALA A 166 8.65 -13.70 -7.12
CA ALA A 166 8.24 -13.95 -8.49
C ALA A 166 7.35 -12.82 -9.02
N PHE A 167 6.45 -12.29 -8.18
CA PHE A 167 5.65 -11.10 -8.48
C PHE A 167 6.55 -9.88 -8.74
N LEU A 168 7.45 -9.55 -7.83
CA LEU A 168 8.33 -8.37 -7.95
C LEU A 168 9.29 -8.48 -9.14
N ALA A 169 9.84 -9.66 -9.39
CA ALA A 169 10.71 -9.92 -10.54
C ALA A 169 9.99 -9.73 -11.88
N ASN A 170 8.70 -10.05 -11.94
CA ASN A 170 7.87 -9.87 -13.14
C ASN A 170 7.43 -8.42 -13.35
N ILE A 171 6.95 -7.78 -12.28
CA ILE A 171 6.32 -6.45 -12.35
C ILE A 171 7.35 -5.33 -12.48
N LYS A 172 8.53 -5.46 -11.84
CA LYS A 172 9.59 -4.44 -11.79
C LYS A 172 9.02 -3.04 -11.48
N PRO A 173 8.61 -2.79 -10.22
CA PRO A 173 7.87 -1.59 -9.85
C PRO A 173 8.57 -0.32 -10.34
N ALA A 174 7.79 0.55 -11.00
CA ALA A 174 8.24 1.88 -11.38
C ALA A 174 7.43 2.92 -10.61
N PHE A 175 8.13 3.91 -10.06
CA PHE A 175 7.55 4.90 -9.16
C PHE A 175 7.36 6.24 -9.85
N PRO A 176 6.24 6.94 -9.63
CA PRO A 176 6.04 8.28 -10.16
C PRO A 176 7.19 9.23 -9.78
N SER A 177 7.72 9.96 -10.76
CA SER A 177 8.80 10.93 -10.55
C SER A 177 8.25 12.27 -10.09
N LYS A 178 8.72 12.75 -8.94
CA LYS A 178 8.45 14.11 -8.46
C LYS A 178 9.04 15.19 -9.37
N ASP A 179 10.24 14.96 -9.90
CA ASP A 179 10.97 15.93 -10.72
C ASP A 179 10.46 15.99 -12.16
N LYS A 180 9.80 14.93 -12.62
CA LYS A 180 9.25 14.80 -13.97
C LYS A 180 7.84 14.18 -13.92
N PRO A 181 6.80 14.99 -13.64
CA PRO A 181 5.42 14.52 -13.60
C PRO A 181 5.04 13.79 -14.90
N GLY A 182 4.34 12.65 -14.78
CA GLY A 182 4.00 11.78 -15.92
C GLY A 182 5.13 10.86 -16.38
N THR A 183 6.27 10.84 -15.69
CA THR A 183 7.32 9.84 -15.90
C THR A 183 7.46 8.94 -14.67
N TYR A 184 7.84 7.69 -14.92
CA TYR A 184 8.06 6.69 -13.87
C TYR A 184 9.56 6.39 -13.79
N CYS A 185 10.14 6.51 -12.61
CA CYS A 185 11.48 6.04 -12.31
C CYS A 185 11.39 4.57 -11.91
N GLY A 186 11.81 3.69 -12.81
CA GLY A 186 11.99 2.27 -12.52
C GLY A 186 13.29 1.98 -11.78
N PHE A 187 13.40 0.75 -11.30
CA PHE A 187 14.66 0.11 -10.92
C PHE A 187 15.69 0.14 -12.04
#